data_AF-A0A6L8HDK3-F1
#
_entry.id   AF-A0A6L8HDK3-F1
#
_cell.length_a   1.000
_cell.length_b   1.000
_cell.length_c   1.000
_cell.angle_alpha   90.00
_cell.angle_beta   90.00
_cell.angle_gamma   90.00
#
_symmetry.space_group_name_H-M   'P 1'
#
loop_
_entity.id
_entity.type
_entity.pdbx_description
1 polymer ?
#
loop_
_entity_poly.entity_id
_entity_poly.type
_entity_poly.pdbx_seq_one_letter_code
_entity_poly.pdbx_strand_id
1 'polypeptide(L)'
;MRSQCHDCGIEILLSDALRAQEIFSDEEPCGDAHGRIRQAFEILCLVNLLRGLARTENGRTALCRIAFVLDGPLAAFSTIAVLQPGVLGELHRIDRLLSPGRLLVMSAVKTGTFVQHFSELDEAPAPDSRIPRGTAFLPDDDYIRENIIARTTDQPWGQITYFGRPLVVKTRDGQRLFLNLAQPGAELPLTNQPRPAVLNEAIATADRLGVGLHEFLPLRRAHAKAAIPLRIGTAIIESLARPR
;
A
#
# COMPACT_ATOMS: atom_id res chain seq x y z
N MET A 1 4.05 5.32 25.28
CA MET A 1 3.37 6.61 25.46
C MET A 1 2.00 6.27 26.02
N ARG A 2 1.76 6.57 27.31
CA ARG A 2 0.48 6.26 27.97
C ARG A 2 -0.38 7.52 27.87
N SER A 3 -1.54 7.40 27.23
CA SER A 3 -2.55 8.48 27.19
C SER A 3 -3.67 8.14 28.17
N GLN A 4 -4.24 9.14 28.83
CA GLN A 4 -5.43 8.97 29.67
C GLN A 4 -6.62 9.64 29.00
N CYS A 5 -7.79 9.03 29.11
CA CYS A 5 -9.04 9.66 28.69
C CYS A 5 -9.28 10.92 29.53
N HIS A 6 -9.54 12.05 28.86
CA HIS A 6 -9.80 13.32 29.55
C HIS A 6 -11.07 13.28 30.41
N ASP A 7 -12.06 12.49 30.00
CA ASP A 7 -13.37 12.45 30.66
C ASP A 7 -13.43 11.45 31.83
N CYS A 8 -12.77 10.29 31.71
CA CYS A 8 -12.89 9.21 32.69
C CYS A 8 -11.57 8.75 33.33
N GLY A 9 -10.42 9.29 32.91
CA GLY A 9 -9.11 8.97 33.49
C GLY A 9 -8.57 7.57 33.19
N ILE A 10 -9.32 6.75 32.45
CA ILE A 10 -8.90 5.40 32.03
C ILE A 10 -7.67 5.50 31.11
N GLU A 11 -6.71 4.60 31.31
CA GLU A 11 -5.55 4.46 30.43
C GLU A 11 -6.01 4.00 29.04
N ILE A 12 -5.70 4.80 28.02
CA ILE A 12 -5.91 4.48 26.62
C ILE A 12 -4.63 3.85 26.10
N LEU A 13 -4.74 2.57 25.70
CA LEU A 13 -3.67 1.83 25.05
C LEU A 13 -3.68 2.10 23.55
N LEU A 14 -2.51 1.97 22.90
CA LEU A 14 -2.42 2.08 21.45
C LEU A 14 -3.27 1.03 20.72
N SER A 15 -3.45 -0.15 21.33
CA SER A 15 -4.35 -1.19 20.84
C SER A 15 -5.81 -0.72 20.76
N ASP A 16 -6.23 0.14 21.69
CA ASP A 16 -7.60 0.63 21.76
C ASP A 16 -7.87 1.61 20.62
N ALA A 17 -6.89 2.45 20.28
CA ALA A 17 -6.95 3.36 19.14
C ALA A 17 -7.00 2.61 17.79
N LEU A 18 -6.35 1.44 17.70
CA LEU A 18 -6.43 0.55 16.54
C LEU A 18 -7.68 -0.34 16.55
N ARG A 19 -8.46 -0.30 17.64
CA ARG A 19 -9.62 -1.15 17.91
C ARG A 19 -9.31 -2.62 17.63
N ALA A 20 -8.10 -3.06 17.99
CA ALA A 20 -7.59 -4.38 17.66
C ALA A 20 -8.48 -5.50 18.22
N GLN A 21 -9.00 -5.29 19.42
CA GLN A 21 -9.92 -6.18 20.14
C GLN A 21 -11.22 -6.46 19.40
N GLU A 22 -11.71 -5.52 18.59
CA GLU A 22 -12.99 -5.67 17.87
C GLU A 22 -12.89 -6.57 16.65
N ILE A 23 -11.67 -6.88 16.23
CA ILE A 23 -11.43 -7.72 15.06
C ILE A 23 -11.40 -9.21 15.45
N PHE A 24 -11.17 -9.52 16.73
CA PHE A 24 -11.19 -10.88 17.20
C PHE A 24 -12.64 -11.35 17.37
N SER A 25 -12.94 -12.52 16.80
CA SER A 25 -14.21 -13.21 16.92
C SER A 25 -13.94 -14.59 17.51
N ASP A 26 -14.85 -15.06 18.38
CA ASP A 26 -14.78 -16.39 18.97
C ASP A 26 -15.19 -17.49 17.97
N GLU A 27 -15.89 -17.10 16.89
CA GLU A 27 -16.46 -18.04 15.90
C GLU A 27 -15.61 -18.18 14.64
N GLU A 28 -14.82 -17.15 14.30
CA GLU A 28 -14.04 -17.09 13.06
C GLU A 28 -12.52 -17.24 13.30
N PRO A 29 -11.78 -17.85 12.37
CA PRO A 29 -10.32 -17.87 12.44
C PRO A 29 -9.73 -16.46 12.52
N CYS A 30 -8.79 -16.23 13.45
CA CYS A 30 -8.18 -14.90 13.66
C CYS A 30 -7.23 -14.45 12.54
N GLY A 31 -7.28 -15.05 11.34
CA GLY A 31 -6.43 -14.69 10.20
C GLY A 31 -6.60 -13.23 9.80
N ASP A 32 -7.85 -12.76 9.79
CA ASP A 32 -8.19 -11.37 9.47
C ASP A 32 -7.71 -10.39 10.54
N ALA A 33 -7.80 -10.77 11.81
CA ALA A 33 -7.26 -9.99 12.94
C ALA A 33 -5.73 -9.85 12.83
N HIS A 34 -5.03 -10.96 12.64
CA HIS A 34 -3.59 -10.97 12.43
C HIS A 34 -3.19 -10.17 11.19
N GLY A 35 -3.96 -10.29 10.09
CA GLY A 35 -3.76 -9.53 8.87
C GLY A 35 -3.86 -8.02 9.08
N ARG A 36 -4.89 -7.57 9.82
CA ARG A 36 -5.09 -6.13 10.14
C ARG A 36 -3.99 -5.60 11.05
N ILE A 37 -3.59 -6.34 12.09
CA ILE A 37 -2.49 -5.94 12.97
C ILE A 37 -1.19 -5.86 12.17
N ARG A 38 -0.87 -6.88 11.37
CA ARG A 38 0.31 -6.88 10.50
C ARG A 38 0.34 -5.65 9.58
N GLN A 39 -0.79 -5.33 8.94
CA GLN A 39 -0.90 -4.15 8.08
C GLN A 39 -0.64 -2.84 8.85
N ALA A 40 -1.19 -2.69 10.06
CA ALA A 40 -0.90 -1.53 10.90
C ALA A 40 0.60 -1.43 11.23
N PHE A 41 1.25 -2.54 11.57
CA PHE A 41 2.69 -2.58 11.82
C PHE A 41 3.51 -2.23 10.57
N GLU A 42 3.15 -2.72 9.39
CA GLU A 42 3.84 -2.40 8.14
C GLU A 42 3.78 -0.90 7.82
N ILE A 43 2.60 -0.29 7.99
CA ILE A 43 2.40 1.15 7.81
C ILE A 43 3.23 1.95 8.83
N LEU A 44 3.15 1.60 10.11
CA LEU A 44 3.89 2.30 11.16
C LEU A 44 5.41 2.15 11.02
N CYS A 45 5.89 0.97 10.60
CA CYS A 45 7.30 0.73 10.33
C CYS A 45 7.79 1.58 9.17
N LEU A 46 7.05 1.64 8.06
CA LEU A 46 7.36 2.51 6.93
C LEU A 46 7.46 3.97 7.38
N VAL A 47 6.42 4.48 8.03
CA VAL A 47 6.36 5.90 8.44
C VAL A 47 7.50 6.25 9.41
N ASN A 48 7.79 5.38 10.38
CA ASN A 48 8.89 5.61 11.31
C ASN A 48 10.27 5.54 10.65
N LEU A 49 10.47 4.63 9.70
CA LEU A 49 11.71 4.56 8.92
C LEU A 49 11.94 5.85 8.13
N LEU A 50 10.92 6.29 7.38
CA LEU A 50 10.98 7.52 6.58
C LEU A 50 11.23 8.73 7.49
N ARG A 51 10.51 8.82 8.62
CA ARG A 51 10.69 9.87 9.63
C ARG A 51 12.11 9.89 10.19
N GLY A 52 12.68 8.71 10.48
CA GLY A 52 14.04 8.57 10.98
C GLY A 52 15.08 9.09 9.98
N LEU A 53 14.96 8.70 8.71
CA LEU A 53 15.84 9.18 7.65
C LEU A 53 15.72 10.69 7.43
N ALA A 54 14.50 11.23 7.51
CA ALA A 54 14.25 12.66 7.29
C ALA A 54 14.89 13.58 8.35
N ARG A 55 15.39 13.04 9.49
CA ARG A 55 16.02 13.84 10.57
C ARG A 55 17.43 14.31 10.23
N THR A 56 18.12 13.69 9.27
CA THR A 56 19.51 14.01 8.94
C THR A 56 19.63 14.44 7.48
N GLU A 57 20.68 15.19 7.14
CA GLU A 57 20.94 15.57 5.74
C GLU A 57 21.27 14.36 4.86
N ASN A 58 22.12 13.47 5.35
CA ASN A 58 22.44 12.21 4.66
C ASN A 58 21.21 11.34 4.45
N GLY A 59 20.35 11.23 5.46
CA GLY A 59 19.10 10.48 5.36
C GLY A 59 18.11 11.11 4.38
N ARG A 60 18.00 12.45 4.32
CA ARG A 60 17.23 13.16 3.28
C ARG A 60 17.77 12.89 1.88
N THR A 61 19.09 12.90 1.70
CA THR A 61 19.73 12.53 0.43
C THR A 61 19.41 11.09 0.05
N ALA A 62 19.40 10.17 1.01
CA ALA A 62 19.02 8.78 0.80
C ALA A 62 17.55 8.62 0.38
N LEU A 63 16.63 9.36 1.03
CA LEU A 63 15.21 9.35 0.67
C LEU A 63 14.95 9.75 -0.79
N CYS A 64 15.73 10.68 -1.34
CA CYS A 64 15.65 11.10 -2.75
C CYS A 64 16.22 10.09 -3.76
N ARG A 65 16.83 8.99 -3.28
CA ARG A 65 17.56 8.02 -4.12
C ARG A 65 17.09 6.58 -3.92
N ILE A 66 16.20 6.34 -2.96
CA ILE A 66 15.71 5.02 -2.59
C ILE A 66 14.21 4.96 -2.88
N ALA A 67 13.80 3.95 -3.64
CA ALA A 67 12.39 3.59 -3.76
C ALA A 67 11.98 2.69 -2.58
N PHE A 68 10.93 3.09 -1.87
CA PHE A 68 10.34 2.27 -0.81
C PHE A 68 9.16 1.50 -1.40
N VAL A 69 9.20 0.18 -1.29
CA VAL A 69 8.24 -0.70 -1.93
C VAL A 69 7.57 -1.60 -0.89
N LEU A 70 6.24 -1.51 -0.79
CA LEU A 70 5.44 -2.33 0.11
C LEU A 70 4.73 -3.47 -0.64
N ASP A 71 4.39 -4.53 0.09
CA ASP A 71 3.46 -5.56 -0.38
C ASP A 71 2.03 -5.19 0.02
N GLY A 72 1.10 -5.23 -0.94
CA GLY A 72 -0.28 -4.81 -0.74
C GLY A 72 -0.53 -3.32 -1.03
N PRO A 73 -1.80 -2.88 -1.03
CA PRO A 73 -2.15 -1.51 -1.38
C PRO A 73 -1.61 -0.50 -0.35
N LEU A 74 -1.29 0.71 -0.81
CA LEU A 74 -0.99 1.85 0.05
C LEU A 74 -2.29 2.41 0.65
N ALA A 75 -2.88 1.61 1.55
CA ALA A 75 -4.16 1.87 2.18
C ALA A 75 -4.22 1.28 3.60
N ALA A 76 -5.08 1.87 4.43
CA ALA A 76 -5.48 1.38 5.73
C ALA A 76 -7.00 1.17 5.72
N PHE A 77 -7.45 -0.04 6.00
CA PHE A 77 -8.88 -0.41 5.93
C PHE A 77 -9.48 -0.64 7.31
N SER A 78 -10.81 -0.54 7.40
CA SER A 78 -11.57 -0.93 8.59
C SER A 78 -11.06 -0.19 9.84
N THR A 79 -10.87 -0.90 10.95
CA THR A 79 -10.48 -0.33 12.24
C THR A 79 -9.16 0.44 12.20
N ILE A 80 -8.24 0.13 11.29
CA ILE A 80 -6.94 0.80 11.20
C ILE A 80 -6.95 2.03 10.27
N ALA A 81 -8.10 2.34 9.64
CA ALA A 81 -8.24 3.51 8.77
C ALA A 81 -7.95 4.85 9.49
N VAL A 82 -8.07 4.86 10.83
CA VAL A 82 -7.65 5.97 11.72
C VAL A 82 -6.18 6.39 11.50
N LEU A 83 -5.33 5.49 11.01
CA LEU A 83 -3.92 5.81 10.71
C LEU A 83 -3.76 6.68 9.46
N GLN A 84 -4.70 6.64 8.52
CA GLN A 84 -4.55 7.25 7.20
C GLN A 84 -4.26 8.75 7.24
N PRO A 85 -4.96 9.58 8.04
CA PRO A 85 -4.69 11.02 8.08
C PRO A 85 -3.28 11.32 8.61
N GLY A 86 -2.84 10.58 9.62
CA GLY A 86 -1.49 10.71 10.19
C GLY A 86 -0.40 10.29 9.21
N VAL A 87 -0.63 9.22 8.45
CA VAL A 87 0.29 8.74 7.41
C VAL A 87 0.41 9.76 6.29
N LEU A 88 -0.70 10.26 5.74
CA LEU A 88 -0.68 11.30 4.70
C LEU A 88 0.00 12.59 5.19
N GLY A 89 -0.31 13.02 6.41
CA GLY A 89 0.30 14.21 7.01
C GLY A 89 1.82 14.07 7.14
N GLU A 90 2.30 12.91 7.58
CA GLU A 90 3.74 12.64 7.71
C GLU A 90 4.44 12.51 6.35
N LEU A 91 3.82 11.82 5.39
CA LEU A 91 4.35 11.73 4.02
C LEU A 91 4.45 13.13 3.39
N HIS A 92 3.41 13.96 3.54
CA HIS A 92 3.41 15.35 3.07
C HIS A 92 4.49 16.18 3.75
N ARG A 93 4.64 16.07 5.07
CA ARG A 93 5.69 16.75 5.82
C ARG A 93 7.09 16.37 5.31
N ILE A 94 7.33 15.09 5.08
CA ILE A 94 8.63 14.58 4.59
C ILE A 94 8.88 15.05 3.15
N ASP A 95 7.90 14.95 2.25
CA ASP A 95 8.07 15.37 0.86
C ASP A 95 8.43 16.87 0.77
N ARG A 96 7.82 17.73 1.59
CA ARG A 96 8.21 19.14 1.70
C ARG A 96 9.65 19.35 2.19
N LEU A 97 10.20 18.46 3.01
CA LEU A 97 11.59 18.56 3.48
C LEU A 97 12.62 18.15 2.43
N LEU A 98 12.23 17.36 1.43
CA LEU A 98 13.12 16.87 0.36
C LEU A 98 13.08 17.77 -0.88
N SER A 99 11.95 18.44 -1.11
CA SER A 99 11.44 19.07 -2.34
C SER A 99 10.26 18.25 -2.87
N PRO A 100 9.12 18.89 -3.20
CA PRO A 100 7.92 18.18 -3.60
C PRO A 100 8.13 17.18 -4.75
N GLY A 101 7.64 15.97 -4.60
CA GLY A 101 7.75 14.93 -5.62
C GLY A 101 9.14 14.29 -5.73
N ARG A 102 9.89 14.22 -4.62
CA ARG A 102 11.15 13.46 -4.55
C ARG A 102 11.06 12.18 -3.74
N LEU A 103 10.02 12.04 -2.92
CA LEU A 103 9.78 10.82 -2.15
C LEU A 103 9.10 9.76 -3.02
N LEU A 104 9.77 8.63 -3.27
CA LEU A 104 9.20 7.49 -3.99
C LEU A 104 8.79 6.37 -3.01
N VAL A 105 7.51 6.32 -2.70
CA VAL A 105 6.87 5.20 -2.00
C VAL A 105 5.83 4.59 -2.93
N MET A 106 5.94 3.31 -3.21
CA MET A 106 5.02 2.59 -4.09
C MET A 106 4.70 1.19 -3.57
N SER A 107 3.69 0.56 -4.15
CA SER A 107 3.43 -0.86 -3.98
C SER A 107 2.86 -1.47 -5.25
N ALA A 108 2.95 -2.79 -5.38
CA ALA A 108 2.27 -3.54 -6.44
C ALA A 108 1.04 -4.24 -5.85
N VAL A 109 -0.08 -4.19 -6.57
CA VAL A 109 -1.32 -4.86 -6.15
C VAL A 109 -1.59 -6.05 -7.06
N LYS A 110 -1.90 -7.19 -6.44
CA LYS A 110 -2.05 -8.48 -7.11
C LYS A 110 -3.48 -8.80 -7.49
N THR A 111 -4.41 -8.32 -6.68
CA THR A 111 -5.81 -8.74 -6.71
C THR A 111 -6.70 -7.54 -6.40
N GLY A 112 -7.99 -7.69 -6.67
CA GLY A 112 -9.00 -6.67 -6.41
C GLY A 112 -9.61 -6.10 -7.69
N THR A 113 -10.67 -5.33 -7.51
CA THR A 113 -11.53 -4.83 -8.60
C THR A 113 -10.77 -4.05 -9.65
N PHE A 114 -9.80 -3.23 -9.24
CA PHE A 114 -8.96 -2.51 -10.18
C PHE A 114 -8.14 -3.44 -11.09
N VAL A 115 -7.44 -4.42 -10.51
CA VAL A 115 -6.62 -5.36 -11.28
C VAL A 115 -7.50 -6.16 -12.26
N GLN A 116 -8.67 -6.58 -11.81
CA GLN A 116 -9.65 -7.28 -12.64
C GLN A 116 -10.13 -6.42 -13.80
N HIS A 117 -10.61 -5.20 -13.52
CA HIS A 117 -11.08 -4.24 -14.53
C HIS A 117 -10.06 -4.02 -15.65
N PHE A 118 -8.80 -3.74 -15.31
CA PHE A 118 -7.76 -3.53 -16.32
C PHE A 118 -7.35 -4.81 -17.04
N SER A 119 -7.53 -5.98 -16.41
CA SER A 119 -7.29 -7.25 -17.08
C SER A 119 -8.38 -7.53 -18.13
N GLU A 120 -9.63 -7.28 -17.78
CA GLU A 120 -10.79 -7.41 -18.67
C GLU A 120 -10.71 -6.44 -19.85
N LEU A 121 -10.31 -5.19 -19.61
CA LEU A 121 -10.05 -4.24 -20.69
C LEU A 121 -8.97 -4.77 -21.64
N ASP A 122 -7.80 -5.13 -21.12
CA ASP A 122 -6.67 -5.56 -21.96
C ASP A 122 -6.88 -6.89 -22.68
N GLU A 123 -7.76 -7.76 -22.18
CA GLU A 123 -8.08 -9.07 -22.77
C GLU A 123 -9.34 -9.08 -23.64
N ALA A 124 -10.14 -8.01 -23.63
CA ALA A 124 -11.38 -7.99 -24.38
C ALA A 124 -11.13 -8.20 -25.89
N PRO A 125 -12.08 -8.85 -26.59
CA PRO A 125 -11.92 -9.25 -27.99
C PRO A 125 -12.16 -8.11 -29.00
N ALA A 126 -12.38 -6.87 -28.54
CA ALA A 126 -12.63 -5.73 -29.43
C ALA A 126 -11.31 -5.25 -30.08
N PRO A 127 -11.37 -4.65 -31.29
CA PRO A 127 -10.18 -4.15 -31.99
C PRO A 127 -9.37 -3.12 -31.17
N ASP A 128 -10.06 -2.35 -30.32
CA ASP A 128 -9.50 -1.23 -29.56
C ASP A 128 -9.44 -1.47 -28.04
N SER A 129 -9.77 -2.67 -27.55
CA SER A 129 -9.80 -2.92 -26.10
C SER A 129 -8.42 -3.16 -25.49
N ARG A 130 -7.44 -3.57 -26.29
CA ARG A 130 -6.07 -3.82 -25.80
C ARG A 130 -5.38 -2.53 -25.41
N ILE A 131 -4.83 -2.51 -24.20
CA ILE A 131 -4.03 -1.38 -23.73
C ILE A 131 -2.70 -1.39 -24.50
N PRO A 132 -2.33 -0.30 -25.21
CA PRO A 132 -1.08 -0.26 -25.95
C PRO A 132 0.13 -0.46 -25.03
N ARG A 133 1.17 -1.13 -25.55
CA ARG A 133 2.42 -1.32 -24.80
C ARG A 133 3.12 0.02 -24.56
N GLY A 134 3.75 0.16 -23.40
CA GLY A 134 4.39 1.41 -22.98
C GLY A 134 3.40 2.48 -22.49
N THR A 135 2.14 2.11 -22.24
CA THR A 135 1.12 3.03 -21.72
C THR A 135 1.15 3.07 -20.20
N ALA A 136 0.99 4.27 -19.64
CA ALA A 136 0.67 4.46 -18.22
C ALA A 136 -0.66 5.20 -18.12
N PHE A 137 -1.52 4.73 -17.22
CA PHE A 137 -2.84 5.31 -16.99
C PHE A 137 -3.05 5.59 -15.50
N LEU A 138 -3.58 6.78 -15.24
CA LEU A 138 -3.83 7.33 -13.93
C LEU A 138 -5.35 7.55 -13.81
N PRO A 139 -6.10 6.59 -13.27
CA PRO A 139 -7.54 6.75 -13.15
C PRO A 139 -7.87 7.90 -12.20
N ASP A 140 -8.75 8.80 -12.66
CA ASP A 140 -9.37 9.84 -11.85
C ASP A 140 -10.62 9.31 -11.15
N ASP A 141 -11.18 10.10 -10.23
CA ASP A 141 -12.34 9.68 -9.44
C ASP A 141 -13.55 9.35 -10.31
N ASP A 142 -13.76 10.08 -11.41
CA ASP A 142 -14.88 9.87 -12.33
C ASP A 142 -14.74 8.53 -13.06
N TYR A 143 -13.56 8.23 -13.62
CA TYR A 143 -13.28 6.94 -14.21
C TYR A 143 -13.49 5.79 -13.22
N ILE A 144 -13.00 5.95 -11.98
CA ILE A 144 -13.13 4.93 -10.93
C ILE A 144 -14.61 4.68 -10.62
N ARG A 145 -15.40 5.75 -10.45
CA ARG A 145 -16.82 5.67 -10.10
C ARG A 145 -17.66 5.04 -11.21
N GLU A 146 -17.40 5.41 -12.45
CA GLU A 146 -18.18 4.96 -13.61
C GLU A 146 -17.83 3.53 -14.02
N ASN A 147 -16.56 3.13 -13.91
CA ASN A 147 -16.07 1.91 -14.55
C ASN A 147 -15.59 0.83 -13.57
N ILE A 148 -15.14 1.18 -12.36
CA ILE A 148 -14.46 0.23 -11.45
C ILE A 148 -15.30 -0.07 -10.21
N ILE A 149 -15.76 0.97 -9.53
CA ILE A 149 -16.51 0.85 -8.27
C ILE A 149 -17.84 1.55 -8.47
N ALA A 150 -18.90 0.76 -8.67
CA ALA A 150 -20.27 1.25 -8.71
C ALA A 150 -20.66 1.85 -7.35
N ARG A 151 -20.37 3.14 -7.17
CA ARG A 151 -20.69 3.93 -5.97
C ARG A 151 -21.45 5.18 -6.37
N THR A 152 -22.49 5.49 -5.60
CA THR A 152 -23.36 6.65 -5.78
C THR A 152 -22.97 7.84 -4.90
N THR A 153 -21.81 7.83 -4.27
CA THR A 153 -21.40 8.87 -3.32
C THR A 153 -20.58 9.95 -3.99
N ASP A 154 -20.83 11.21 -3.63
CA ASP A 154 -20.04 12.37 -4.09
C ASP A 154 -18.66 12.48 -3.39
N GLN A 155 -18.40 11.64 -2.39
CA GLN A 155 -17.11 11.63 -1.70
C GLN A 155 -15.97 11.18 -2.64
N PRO A 156 -14.81 11.87 -2.61
CA PRO A 156 -13.64 11.46 -3.36
C PRO A 156 -13.20 10.03 -3.06
N TRP A 157 -12.68 9.34 -4.07
CA TRP A 157 -12.26 7.96 -3.92
C TRP A 157 -11.08 7.86 -2.94
N GLY A 158 -11.17 6.88 -2.04
CA GLY A 158 -10.09 6.56 -1.13
C GLY A 158 -9.79 7.62 -0.06
N GLN A 159 -10.59 8.68 0.06
CA GLN A 159 -10.37 9.79 1.01
C GLN A 159 -10.10 9.33 2.45
N ILE A 160 -10.79 8.27 2.89
CA ILE A 160 -10.73 7.77 4.27
C ILE A 160 -9.73 6.60 4.42
N THR A 161 -9.46 5.87 3.34
CA THR A 161 -8.76 4.56 3.41
C THR A 161 -7.43 4.52 2.69
N TYR A 162 -7.23 5.30 1.63
CA TYR A 162 -6.02 5.24 0.82
C TYR A 162 -5.07 6.39 1.15
N PHE A 163 -3.78 6.08 1.13
CA PHE A 163 -2.69 7.07 1.16
C PHE A 163 -1.76 6.94 -0.05
N GLY A 164 -2.13 6.11 -1.03
CA GLY A 164 -1.58 6.09 -2.37
C GLY A 164 -2.68 6.11 -3.42
N ARG A 165 -2.30 6.47 -4.64
CA ARG A 165 -3.19 6.47 -5.81
C ARG A 165 -2.93 5.27 -6.70
N PRO A 166 -3.95 4.75 -7.37
CA PRO A 166 -3.80 3.77 -8.42
C PRO A 166 -2.99 4.31 -9.62
N LEU A 167 -2.15 3.45 -10.18
CA LEU A 167 -1.39 3.65 -11.41
C LEU A 167 -1.36 2.33 -12.16
N VAL A 168 -1.84 2.34 -13.40
CA VAL A 168 -1.77 1.19 -14.30
C VAL A 168 -0.65 1.41 -15.29
N VAL A 169 0.17 0.39 -15.50
CA VAL A 169 1.26 0.44 -16.47
C VAL A 169 1.21 -0.81 -17.32
N LYS A 170 1.16 -0.62 -18.64
CA LYS A 170 1.45 -1.66 -19.62
C LYS A 170 2.91 -1.47 -20.06
N THR A 171 3.81 -2.35 -19.65
CA THR A 171 5.23 -2.22 -19.99
C THR A 171 5.47 -2.40 -21.48
N ARG A 172 6.68 -2.06 -21.95
CA ARG A 172 7.07 -2.28 -23.36
C ARG A 172 7.09 -3.78 -23.73
N ASP A 173 7.32 -4.64 -22.75
CA ASP A 173 7.28 -6.09 -22.92
C ASP A 173 5.85 -6.65 -22.82
N GLY A 174 4.85 -5.80 -22.58
CA GLY A 174 3.44 -6.17 -22.51
C GLY A 174 2.97 -6.68 -21.15
N GLN A 175 3.80 -6.58 -20.10
CA GLN A 175 3.38 -6.89 -18.74
C GLN A 175 2.41 -5.83 -18.22
N ARG A 176 1.39 -6.25 -17.48
CA ARG A 176 0.44 -5.37 -16.80
C ARG A 176 0.86 -5.20 -15.36
N LEU A 177 1.10 -3.97 -14.94
CA LEU A 177 1.45 -3.64 -13.58
C LEU A 177 0.35 -2.75 -13.01
N PHE A 178 -0.19 -3.17 -11.87
CA PHE A 178 -1.03 -2.31 -11.06
C PHE A 178 -0.22 -1.85 -9.85
N LEU A 179 0.03 -0.55 -9.80
CA LEU A 179 0.81 0.08 -8.75
C LEU A 179 -0.08 0.98 -7.90
N ASN A 180 0.23 1.10 -6.62
CA ASN A 180 -0.20 2.24 -5.82
C ASN A 180 1.01 3.14 -5.60
N LEU A 181 0.88 4.42 -5.92
CA LEU A 181 1.92 5.41 -5.73
C LEU A 181 1.51 6.39 -4.63
N ALA A 182 2.33 6.55 -3.59
CA ALA A 182 2.07 7.57 -2.59
C ALA A 182 2.07 8.94 -3.26
N GLN A 183 1.06 9.77 -2.95
CA GLN A 183 1.04 11.17 -3.37
C GLN A 183 0.92 12.09 -2.16
N PRO A 184 2.07 12.46 -1.57
CA PRO A 184 2.11 13.44 -0.51
C PRO A 184 1.47 14.76 -0.98
N GLY A 185 0.46 15.24 -0.26
CA GLY A 185 -0.26 16.48 -0.62
C GLY A 185 -0.91 16.45 -2.01
N ALA A 186 -1.38 15.29 -2.48
CA ALA A 186 -2.38 15.29 -3.53
C ALA A 186 -3.67 15.91 -3.00
N GLU A 187 -4.25 16.78 -3.82
CA GLU A 187 -5.62 17.25 -3.60
C GLU A 187 -6.58 16.17 -4.07
N LEU A 188 -7.69 16.03 -3.36
CA LEU A 188 -8.83 15.24 -3.78
C LEU A 188 -9.86 16.17 -4.42
N PRO A 189 -10.57 15.75 -5.48
CA PRO A 189 -10.59 14.40 -6.08
C PRO A 189 -9.32 14.05 -6.87
N LEU A 190 -9.07 12.75 -7.10
CA LEU A 190 -7.95 12.35 -7.95
C LEU A 190 -8.16 12.89 -9.36
N THR A 191 -7.09 13.45 -9.93
CA THR A 191 -7.07 13.91 -11.32
C THR A 191 -6.18 13.01 -12.17
N ASN A 192 -6.49 12.90 -13.46
CA ASN A 192 -5.64 12.21 -14.44
C ASN A 192 -4.34 12.96 -14.76
N GLN A 193 -4.10 14.13 -14.15
CA GLN A 193 -2.90 14.91 -14.39
C GLN A 193 -1.67 14.21 -13.79
N PRO A 194 -0.66 13.89 -14.61
CA PRO A 194 0.56 13.29 -14.11
C PRO A 194 1.32 14.32 -13.27
N ARG A 195 1.79 13.92 -12.07
CA ARG A 195 2.94 14.57 -11.44
C ARG A 195 4.19 13.88 -11.99
N PRO A 196 4.85 14.44 -13.02
CA PRO A 196 5.63 13.64 -13.98
C PRO A 196 6.92 13.06 -13.41
N ALA A 197 7.56 13.71 -12.43
CA ALA A 197 8.85 13.28 -11.90
C ALA A 197 8.78 11.91 -11.19
N VAL A 198 7.91 11.78 -10.18
CA VAL A 198 7.77 10.52 -9.42
C VAL A 198 7.18 9.41 -10.28
N LEU A 199 6.29 9.73 -11.22
CA LEU A 199 5.64 8.75 -12.08
C LEU A 199 6.67 8.00 -12.95
N ASN A 200 7.57 8.73 -13.61
CA ASN A 200 8.59 8.14 -14.46
C ASN A 200 9.57 7.28 -13.65
N GLU A 201 9.97 7.76 -12.46
CA GLU A 201 10.83 6.99 -11.55
C GLU A 201 10.13 5.71 -11.05
N ALA A 202 8.83 5.78 -10.73
CA ALA A 202 8.04 4.62 -10.31
C ALA A 202 7.96 3.56 -11.41
N ILE A 203 7.65 3.97 -12.65
CA ILE A 203 7.60 3.05 -13.81
C ILE A 203 8.98 2.43 -14.05
N ALA A 204 10.04 3.24 -14.11
CA ALA A 204 11.41 2.76 -14.36
C ALA A 204 11.94 1.87 -13.22
N THR A 205 11.47 2.07 -11.99
CA THR A 205 11.79 1.21 -10.85
C THR A 205 11.02 -0.10 -10.95
N ALA A 206 9.71 -0.04 -11.24
CA ALA A 206 8.87 -1.21 -11.35
C ALA A 206 9.34 -2.16 -12.46
N ASP A 207 9.72 -1.60 -13.61
CA ASP A 207 10.30 -2.34 -14.74
C ASP A 207 11.61 -3.05 -14.34
N ARG A 208 12.51 -2.34 -13.63
CA ARG A 208 13.80 -2.89 -13.16
C ARG A 208 13.68 -3.94 -12.06
N LEU A 209 12.72 -3.81 -11.15
CA LEU A 209 12.53 -4.77 -10.07
C LEU A 209 12.15 -6.15 -10.60
N GLY A 210 11.66 -6.23 -11.84
CA GLY A 210 11.16 -7.45 -12.45
C GLY A 210 9.89 -7.87 -11.73
N VAL A 211 8.76 -7.81 -12.42
CA VAL A 211 7.50 -8.20 -11.82
C VAL A 211 7.26 -9.65 -12.20
N GLY A 212 7.08 -10.53 -11.21
CA GLY A 212 6.44 -11.82 -11.45
C GLY A 212 5.00 -11.60 -11.92
N LEU A 213 4.18 -12.64 -12.01
CA LEU A 213 2.80 -12.49 -12.50
C LEU A 213 2.05 -11.32 -11.82
N HIS A 214 2.34 -11.01 -10.55
CA HIS A 214 1.71 -9.90 -9.81
C HIS A 214 2.54 -9.22 -8.70
N GLU A 215 3.80 -9.63 -8.44
CA GLU A 215 4.61 -9.12 -7.32
C GLU A 215 6.03 -8.78 -7.79
N PHE A 216 6.66 -7.77 -7.19
CA PHE A 216 8.09 -7.53 -7.40
C PHE A 216 8.93 -8.75 -6.97
N LEU A 217 9.81 -9.22 -7.85
CA LEU A 217 10.62 -10.40 -7.63
C LEU A 217 11.42 -10.38 -6.30
N PRO A 218 11.99 -9.23 -5.86
CA PRO A 218 12.66 -9.14 -4.57
C PRO A 218 11.73 -9.37 -3.38
N LEU A 219 10.50 -8.84 -3.40
CA LEU A 219 9.52 -9.06 -2.33
C LEU A 219 9.14 -10.54 -2.25
N ARG A 220 8.87 -11.18 -3.39
CA ARG A 220 8.56 -12.61 -3.45
C ARG A 220 9.69 -13.46 -2.86
N ARG A 221 10.95 -13.11 -3.16
CA ARG A 221 12.13 -13.77 -2.58
C ARG A 221 12.26 -13.53 -1.07
N ALA A 222 11.97 -12.31 -0.61
CA ALA A 222 11.98 -11.98 0.81
C ALA A 222 10.92 -12.78 1.58
N HIS A 223 9.69 -12.84 1.06
CA HIS A 223 8.63 -13.67 1.62
C HIS A 223 9.00 -15.15 1.67
N ALA A 224 9.53 -15.70 0.57
CA ALA A 224 9.98 -17.09 0.53
C ALA A 224 11.05 -17.37 1.60
N LYS A 225 11.98 -16.44 1.84
CA LYS A 225 13.03 -16.58 2.86
C LYS A 225 12.48 -16.43 4.28
N ALA A 226 11.54 -15.51 4.51
CA ALA A 226 10.86 -15.31 5.79
C ALA A 226 9.90 -16.46 6.16
N ALA A 227 9.46 -17.25 5.18
CA ALA A 227 8.65 -18.45 5.39
C ALA A 227 9.48 -19.69 5.81
N ILE A 228 10.81 -19.67 5.66
CA ILE A 228 11.69 -20.80 6.06
C ILE A 228 11.69 -21.02 7.59
N PRO A 229 11.76 -19.98 8.45
CA PRO A 229 11.62 -20.13 9.90
C PRO A 229 10.29 -20.75 10.36
N LEU A 230 9.19 -20.56 9.61
CA LEU A 230 7.88 -21.13 9.95
C LEU A 230 7.91 -22.65 9.98
N ARG A 231 8.60 -23.31 9.03
CA ARG A 231 8.74 -24.78 9.00
C ARG A 231 9.48 -25.33 10.22
N ILE A 232 10.49 -24.61 10.69
CA ILE A 232 11.26 -25.00 11.89
C ILE A 232 10.40 -24.82 13.14
N GLY A 233 9.65 -23.71 13.24
CA GLY A 233 8.70 -23.48 14.32
C GLY A 233 7.60 -24.53 14.39
N THR A 234 6.98 -24.87 13.25
CA THR A 234 5.98 -25.94 13.17
C THR A 234 6.57 -27.29 13.58
N ALA A 235 7.78 -27.64 13.12
CA ALA A 235 8.43 -28.90 13.48
C ALA A 235 8.73 -29.00 14.98
N ILE A 236 9.12 -27.89 15.63
CA ILE A 236 9.35 -27.84 17.08
C ILE A 236 8.03 -28.02 17.84
N ILE A 237 6.97 -27.31 17.44
CA ILE A 237 5.64 -27.42 18.08
C ILE A 237 5.08 -28.84 17.89
N GLU A 238 5.19 -29.43 16.70
CA GLU A 238 4.80 -30.82 16.45
C GLU A 238 5.62 -31.83 17.28
N SER A 239 6.90 -31.56 17.50
CA SER A 239 7.75 -32.41 18.35
C SER A 239 7.38 -32.34 19.83
N LEU A 240 6.86 -31.19 20.30
CA LEU A 240 6.39 -30.99 21.66
C LEU A 240 4.96 -31.51 21.89
N ALA A 241 4.13 -31.54 20.85
CA ALA A 241 2.74 -32.00 20.91
C ALA A 241 2.57 -33.52 20.78
N ARG A 242 3.63 -34.27 20.46
CA ARG A 242 3.58 -35.75 20.50
C ARG A 242 3.71 -36.24 21.95
N PRO A 243 2.71 -36.96 22.50
CA PRO A 243 2.87 -37.61 23.77
C PRO A 243 3.99 -38.66 23.66
N ARG A 244 4.84 -38.72 24.70
CA ARG A 244 5.88 -39.75 24.84
C ARG A 244 5.28 -41.14 24.99
#